data_AF-A0A354J8H7-F1
#
_entry.id   AF-A0A354J8H7-F1
#
_cell.length_a   1.000
_cell.length_b   1.000
_cell.length_c   1.000
_cell.angle_alpha   90.00
_cell.angle_beta   90.00
_cell.angle_gamma   90.00
#
_symmetry.space_group_name_H-M   'P 1'
#
loop_
_entity.id
_entity.type
_entity.pdbx_description
1 polymer ?
#
loop_
_entity_poly.entity_id
_entity_poly.type
_entity_poly.pdbx_seq_one_letter_code
_entity_poly.pdbx_strand_id
1 'polypeptide(L)'
;MGLVTTKEMFQKAYAGGYAIGAFNVNNMEIIQGIMEAAGEEKAPVILQVSAGARKYAKHAYLVNLVKAALEYTDIPVALHLDHGADFEICKSCIDGGFTSVMIDGSHHSFEENIALTKKVVEYAHAHGVVVEGELGRLAGIED
;
A
#
# COMPACT_ATOMS: atom_id res chain seq x y z
N MET A 1 -0.56 0.37 17.97
CA MET A 1 -1.75 1.01 17.34
C MET A 1 -2.24 0.18 16.16
N GLY A 2 -3.41 0.46 15.59
CA GLY A 2 -3.82 -0.18 14.32
C GLY A 2 -3.21 0.52 13.10
N LEU A 3 -3.19 -0.17 11.95
CA LEU A 3 -2.92 0.48 10.66
C LEU A 3 -3.97 1.58 10.40
N VAL A 4 -3.54 2.65 9.74
CA VAL A 4 -4.43 3.73 9.28
C VAL A 4 -4.59 3.70 7.77
N THR A 5 -5.60 4.39 7.25
CA THR A 5 -5.73 4.61 5.80
C THR A 5 -4.86 5.77 5.36
N THR A 6 -4.47 5.78 4.08
CA THR A 6 -3.68 6.88 3.50
C THR A 6 -4.48 8.17 3.31
N LYS A 7 -5.81 8.16 3.51
CA LYS A 7 -6.69 9.32 3.27
C LYS A 7 -6.31 10.53 4.13
N GLU A 8 -6.22 10.35 5.44
CA GLU A 8 -5.86 11.45 6.35
C GLU A 8 -4.37 11.83 6.20
N MET A 9 -3.51 10.83 5.95
CA MET A 9 -2.09 11.06 5.71
C MET A 9 -1.89 12.00 4.51
N PHE A 10 -2.52 11.71 3.36
CA PHE A 10 -2.43 12.57 2.19
C PHE A 10 -3.11 13.93 2.38
N GLN A 11 -4.25 14.01 3.09
CA GLN A 11 -4.86 15.30 3.41
C GLN A 11 -3.89 16.24 4.15
N LYS A 12 -3.15 15.71 5.14
CA LYS A 12 -2.12 16.46 5.86
C LYS A 12 -0.92 16.80 4.97
N ALA A 13 -0.50 15.87 4.13
CA ALA A 13 0.61 16.05 3.19
C ALA A 13 0.32 17.17 2.17
N TYR A 14 -0.86 17.17 1.56
CA TYR A 14 -1.30 18.23 0.63
C TYR A 14 -1.39 19.59 1.32
N ALA A 15 -2.01 19.65 2.51
CA ALA A 15 -2.12 20.90 3.26
C ALA A 15 -0.76 21.44 3.73
N GLY A 16 0.18 20.55 4.05
CA GLY A 16 1.51 20.88 4.53
C GLY A 16 2.59 21.05 3.45
N GLY A 17 2.28 20.75 2.18
CA GLY A 17 3.24 20.86 1.08
C GLY A 17 4.40 19.87 1.16
N TYR A 18 4.15 18.65 1.62
CA TYR A 18 5.15 17.58 1.71
C TYR A 18 4.65 16.28 1.07
N ALA A 19 5.57 15.32 0.90
CA ALA A 19 5.27 13.97 0.42
C ALA A 19 5.47 12.94 1.54
N ILE A 20 4.82 11.79 1.41
CA ILE A 20 4.96 10.67 2.34
C ILE A 20 5.77 9.59 1.64
N GLY A 21 6.78 9.05 2.30
CA GLY A 21 7.57 7.94 1.78
C GLY A 21 6.75 6.65 1.74
N ALA A 22 6.76 5.98 0.59
CA ALA A 22 6.27 4.63 0.42
C ALA A 22 7.44 3.70 0.10
N PHE A 23 7.69 2.74 0.98
CA PHE A 23 8.88 1.89 0.92
C PHE A 23 8.49 0.43 0.77
N ASN A 24 9.05 -0.27 -0.22
CA ASN A 24 8.79 -1.68 -0.43
C ASN A 24 9.37 -2.54 0.71
N VAL A 25 8.60 -3.53 1.16
CA VAL A 25 9.02 -4.45 2.23
C VAL A 25 8.97 -5.91 1.80
N ASN A 26 9.98 -6.68 2.20
CA ASN A 26 10.12 -8.09 1.79
C ASN A 26 10.46 -9.02 2.97
N ASN A 27 11.02 -8.52 4.06
CA ASN A 27 11.44 -9.29 5.23
C ASN A 27 11.39 -8.46 6.52
N MET A 28 11.81 -9.05 7.63
CA MET A 28 11.77 -8.42 8.96
C MET A 28 12.73 -7.23 9.06
N GLU A 29 13.97 -7.40 8.59
CA GLU A 29 15.05 -6.42 8.75
C GLU A 29 14.75 -5.12 8.00
N ILE A 30 14.14 -5.21 6.81
CA ILE A 30 13.71 -4.03 6.06
C ILE A 30 12.57 -3.30 6.79
N ILE A 31 11.60 -4.04 7.33
CA ILE A 31 10.50 -3.44 8.10
C ILE A 31 11.03 -2.72 9.34
N GLN A 32 11.96 -3.35 10.08
CA GLN A 32 12.58 -2.74 11.26
C GLN A 32 13.30 -1.44 10.89
N GLY A 33 14.17 -1.47 9.88
CA GLY A 33 14.93 -0.29 9.46
C GLY A 33 14.04 0.89 9.03
N ILE A 34 12.96 0.62 8.27
CA ILE A 34 12.00 1.68 7.88
C ILE A 34 11.27 2.23 9.10
N MET A 35 10.80 1.35 9.98
CA MET A 35 9.98 1.75 11.13
C MET A 35 10.78 2.50 12.20
N GLU A 36 12.05 2.11 12.42
CA GLU A 36 12.99 2.83 13.28
C GLU A 36 13.24 4.24 12.74
N ALA A 37 13.63 4.37 11.46
CA ALA A 37 13.89 5.66 10.84
C ALA A 37 12.63 6.57 10.84
N ALA A 38 11.47 6.03 10.47
CA ALA A 38 10.22 6.79 10.48
C ALA A 38 9.81 7.20 11.91
N GLY A 39 10.11 6.37 12.91
CA GLY A 39 9.90 6.68 14.32
C GLY A 39 10.79 7.82 14.83
N GLU A 40 12.09 7.79 14.50
CA GLU A 40 13.07 8.84 14.84
C GLU A 40 12.68 10.19 14.23
N GLU A 41 12.27 10.19 12.95
CA GLU A 41 11.83 11.38 12.22
C GLU A 41 10.40 11.81 12.55
N LYS A 42 9.67 11.02 13.36
CA LYS A 42 8.25 11.23 13.69
C LYS A 42 7.39 11.42 12.43
N ALA A 43 7.71 10.68 11.37
CA ALA A 43 7.11 10.84 10.06
C ALA A 43 6.06 9.74 9.82
N PRO A 44 4.92 10.05 9.17
CA PRO A 44 4.02 9.01 8.66
C PRO A 44 4.72 8.21 7.56
N VAL A 45 4.40 6.91 7.46
CA VAL A 45 5.05 6.02 6.48
C VAL A 45 4.05 5.06 5.83
N ILE A 46 4.28 4.75 4.55
CA ILE A 46 3.57 3.71 3.82
C ILE A 46 4.52 2.53 3.64
N LEU A 47 4.16 1.37 4.17
CA LEU A 47 4.84 0.11 3.88
C LEU A 47 4.12 -0.53 2.70
N GLN A 48 4.81 -0.73 1.58
CA GLN A 48 4.18 -1.25 0.37
C GLN A 48 4.72 -2.61 -0.04
N VAL A 49 3.84 -3.43 -0.62
CA VAL A 49 4.10 -4.83 -0.88
C VAL A 49 3.82 -5.12 -2.35
N SER A 50 4.88 -5.46 -3.09
CA SER A 50 4.79 -5.83 -4.51
C SER A 50 4.40 -7.29 -4.72
N ALA A 51 4.11 -7.66 -5.98
CA ALA A 51 3.91 -9.06 -6.37
C ALA A 51 5.11 -9.95 -6.00
N GLY A 52 6.33 -9.49 -6.26
CA GLY A 52 7.56 -10.21 -5.92
C GLY A 52 7.72 -10.43 -4.42
N ALA A 53 7.43 -9.41 -3.60
CA ALA A 53 7.47 -9.53 -2.15
C ALA A 53 6.50 -10.59 -1.62
N ARG A 54 5.26 -10.61 -2.14
CA ARG A 54 4.26 -11.64 -1.75
C ARG A 54 4.66 -13.03 -2.18
N LYS A 55 5.27 -13.19 -3.36
CA LYS A 55 5.77 -14.48 -3.82
C LYS A 55 6.90 -14.99 -2.92
N TYR A 56 7.79 -14.10 -2.49
CA TYR A 56 8.92 -14.43 -1.62
C TYR A 56 8.48 -14.75 -0.18
N ALA A 57 7.84 -13.81 0.50
CA ALA A 57 7.57 -13.90 1.93
C ALA A 57 6.20 -14.53 2.26
N LYS A 58 5.30 -14.62 1.28
CA LYS A 58 3.86 -14.92 1.44
C LYS A 58 3.14 -13.81 2.20
N HIS A 59 1.90 -13.58 1.81
CA HIS A 59 1.04 -12.53 2.35
C HIS A 59 0.94 -12.58 3.89
N ALA A 60 0.70 -13.76 4.47
CA ALA A 60 0.50 -13.90 5.91
C ALA A 60 1.73 -13.49 6.74
N TYR A 61 2.95 -13.78 6.29
CA TYR A 61 4.14 -13.36 7.03
C TYR A 61 4.31 -11.86 6.98
N LEU A 62 4.15 -11.23 5.81
CA LEU A 62 4.26 -9.77 5.65
C LEU A 62 3.27 -9.03 6.56
N VAL A 63 2.00 -9.45 6.58
CA VAL A 63 0.99 -8.84 7.45
C VAL A 63 1.35 -8.99 8.92
N ASN A 64 1.83 -10.16 9.36
CA ASN A 64 2.20 -10.37 10.76
C ASN A 64 3.48 -9.62 11.16
N LEU A 65 4.46 -9.51 10.28
CA LEU A 65 5.66 -8.70 10.52
C LEU A 65 5.31 -7.21 10.68
N VAL A 66 4.44 -6.70 9.80
CA VAL A 66 3.95 -5.31 9.91
C VAL A 66 3.17 -5.11 11.20
N LYS A 67 2.27 -6.04 11.58
CA LYS A 67 1.54 -5.98 12.85
C LYS A 67 2.49 -5.92 14.06
N ALA A 68 3.53 -6.75 14.08
CA ALA A 68 4.53 -6.73 15.14
C ALA A 68 5.28 -5.38 15.20
N ALA A 69 5.60 -4.78 14.04
CA ALA A 69 6.30 -3.49 14.01
C ALA A 69 5.46 -2.33 14.59
N LEU A 70 4.13 -2.40 14.51
CA LEU A 70 3.21 -1.39 15.07
C LEU A 70 3.16 -1.37 16.60
N GLU A 71 3.81 -2.33 17.28
CA GLU A 71 3.92 -2.36 18.73
C GLU A 71 5.00 -1.41 19.26
N TYR A 72 5.90 -0.94 18.40
CA TYR A 72 7.11 -0.21 18.79
C TYR A 72 7.10 1.28 18.43
N THR A 73 6.05 1.77 17.76
CA THR A 73 5.97 3.18 17.32
C THR A 73 4.53 3.69 17.31
N ASP A 74 4.39 5.01 17.52
CA ASP A 74 3.12 5.72 17.55
C ASP A 74 2.86 6.58 16.30
N ILE A 75 3.67 6.42 15.25
CA ILE A 75 3.49 7.13 13.98
C ILE A 75 2.32 6.54 13.16
N PRO A 76 1.70 7.32 12.26
CA PRO A 76 0.72 6.79 11.32
C PRO A 76 1.38 5.86 10.28
N VAL A 77 0.90 4.63 10.18
CA VAL A 77 1.40 3.62 9.23
C VAL A 77 0.26 3.06 8.39
N ALA A 78 0.45 3.04 7.07
CA ALA A 78 -0.43 2.33 6.14
C ALA A 78 0.28 1.12 5.54
N LEU A 79 -0.48 0.04 5.28
CA LEU A 79 -0.02 -1.11 4.52
C LEU A 79 -0.67 -1.07 3.14
N HIS A 80 0.16 -0.99 2.10
CA HIS A 80 -0.25 -0.77 0.73
C HIS A 80 0.11 -1.94 -0.20
N LEU A 81 -0.81 -2.30 -1.09
CA LEU A 81 -0.52 -3.20 -2.20
C LEU A 81 0.02 -2.36 -3.36
N ASP A 82 1.26 -2.64 -3.74
CA ASP A 82 1.95 -2.03 -4.88
C ASP A 82 1.73 -2.84 -6.18
N HIS A 83 1.33 -2.16 -7.26
CA HIS A 83 0.99 -2.73 -8.57
C HIS A 83 0.11 -4.00 -8.50
N GLY A 84 -1.14 -3.86 -8.01
CA GLY A 84 -2.11 -4.95 -8.04
C GLY A 84 -2.47 -5.35 -9.47
N ALA A 85 -2.17 -6.59 -9.86
CA ALA A 85 -2.35 -7.06 -11.23
C ALA A 85 -3.81 -7.34 -11.62
N ASP A 86 -4.68 -7.63 -10.65
CA ASP A 86 -6.10 -7.89 -10.90
C ASP A 86 -6.96 -7.62 -9.65
N PHE A 87 -8.28 -7.68 -9.86
CA PHE A 87 -9.26 -7.48 -8.80
C PHE A 87 -9.14 -8.50 -7.64
N GLU A 88 -8.85 -9.77 -7.93
CA GLU A 88 -8.80 -10.82 -6.91
C GLU A 88 -7.59 -10.63 -5.98
N ILE A 89 -6.48 -10.16 -6.53
CA ILE A 89 -5.29 -9.79 -5.78
C ILE A 89 -5.59 -8.60 -4.86
N CYS A 90 -6.19 -7.52 -5.37
CA CYS A 90 -6.60 -6.38 -4.55
C CYS A 90 -7.57 -6.82 -3.43
N LYS A 91 -8.59 -7.60 -3.79
CA LYS A 91 -9.55 -8.18 -2.85
C LYS A 91 -8.87 -8.98 -1.75
N SER A 92 -7.97 -9.90 -2.11
CA SER A 92 -7.26 -10.74 -1.13
C SER A 92 -6.40 -9.92 -0.17
N CYS A 93 -5.83 -8.80 -0.62
CA CYS A 93 -5.05 -7.92 0.25
C CYS A 93 -5.93 -7.12 1.21
N ILE A 94 -7.07 -6.62 0.72
CA ILE A 94 -8.09 -5.95 1.54
C ILE A 94 -8.59 -6.91 2.64
N ASP A 95 -8.98 -8.13 2.25
CA ASP A 95 -9.44 -9.17 3.17
C ASP A 95 -8.34 -9.60 4.17
N GLY A 96 -7.08 -9.46 3.75
CA GLY A 96 -5.89 -9.74 4.54
C GLY A 96 -5.45 -8.62 5.50
N GLY A 97 -6.17 -7.49 5.52
CA GLY A 97 -5.92 -6.38 6.44
C GLY A 97 -5.05 -5.24 5.89
N PHE A 98 -4.89 -5.14 4.57
CA PHE A 98 -4.29 -3.96 3.94
C PHE A 98 -5.24 -2.77 4.09
N THR A 99 -4.68 -1.57 4.30
CA THR A 99 -5.45 -0.33 4.45
C THR A 99 -5.40 0.58 3.22
N SER A 100 -4.61 0.18 2.20
CA SER A 100 -4.53 0.81 0.90
C SER A 100 -4.20 -0.24 -0.18
N VAL A 101 -4.70 -0.07 -1.40
CA VAL A 101 -4.31 -0.91 -2.54
C VAL A 101 -4.16 -0.09 -3.82
N MET A 102 -3.18 -0.43 -4.65
CA MET A 102 -3.08 0.02 -6.03
C MET A 102 -3.63 -1.06 -6.95
N ILE A 103 -4.44 -0.67 -7.92
CA ILE A 103 -4.82 -1.49 -9.08
C ILE A 103 -4.15 -0.89 -10.31
N ASP A 104 -3.28 -1.67 -10.94
CA ASP A 104 -2.52 -1.24 -12.09
C ASP A 104 -3.16 -1.76 -13.39
N GLY A 105 -4.10 -0.95 -13.91
CA GLY A 105 -4.73 -1.16 -15.21
C GLY A 105 -4.06 -0.40 -16.36
N SER A 106 -2.86 0.17 -16.15
CA SER A 106 -2.18 1.08 -17.09
C SER A 106 -1.90 0.46 -18.48
N HIS A 107 -1.81 -0.87 -18.54
CA HIS A 107 -1.55 -1.62 -19.75
C HIS A 107 -2.83 -1.91 -20.57
N HIS A 108 -4.02 -1.77 -19.97
CA HIS A 108 -5.31 -1.96 -20.64
C HIS A 108 -5.73 -0.73 -21.47
N SER A 109 -6.81 -0.86 -22.24
CA SER A 109 -7.46 0.32 -22.83
C SER A 109 -7.99 1.24 -21.73
N PHE A 110 -8.21 2.52 -22.06
CA PHE A 110 -8.67 3.51 -21.10
C PHE A 110 -10.00 3.10 -20.45
N GLU A 111 -10.95 2.59 -21.24
CA GLU A 111 -12.27 2.15 -20.80
C GLU A 111 -12.19 0.90 -19.90
N GLU A 112 -11.32 -0.05 -20.23
CA GLU A 112 -11.07 -1.24 -19.41
C GLU A 112 -10.40 -0.88 -18.08
N ASN A 113 -9.43 0.04 -18.10
CA ASN A 113 -8.77 0.54 -16.88
C ASN A 113 -9.80 1.22 -15.95
N ILE A 114 -10.67 2.09 -16.49
CA ILE A 114 -11.77 2.68 -15.70
C ILE A 114 -12.67 1.59 -15.10
N ALA A 115 -13.07 0.61 -15.89
CA ALA A 115 -13.98 -0.45 -15.42
C ALA A 115 -13.33 -1.30 -14.31
N LEU A 116 -12.07 -1.70 -14.48
CA LEU A 116 -11.30 -2.48 -13.51
C LEU A 116 -11.06 -1.68 -12.23
N THR A 117 -10.59 -0.44 -12.35
CA THR A 117 -10.35 0.44 -11.22
C THR A 117 -11.63 0.69 -10.44
N LYS A 118 -12.76 0.96 -11.12
CA LYS A 118 -14.06 1.16 -10.47
C LYS A 118 -14.51 -0.07 -9.68
N LYS A 119 -14.31 -1.27 -10.22
CA LYS A 119 -14.63 -2.53 -9.52
C LYS A 119 -13.84 -2.68 -8.22
N VAL A 120 -12.54 -2.34 -8.24
CA VAL A 120 -11.69 -2.36 -7.03
C VAL A 120 -12.13 -1.28 -6.03
N VAL A 121 -12.42 -0.07 -6.51
CA VAL A 121 -12.92 1.06 -5.69
C VAL A 121 -14.20 0.70 -4.95
N GLU A 122 -15.19 0.09 -5.64
CA GLU A 122 -16.45 -0.32 -5.02
C GLU A 122 -16.23 -1.30 -3.87
N TYR A 123 -15.36 -2.30 -4.05
CA TYR A 123 -15.03 -3.27 -3.02
C TYR A 123 -14.23 -2.63 -1.88
N ALA A 124 -13.17 -1.90 -2.18
CA ALA A 124 -12.28 -1.30 -1.19
C ALA A 124 -12.99 -0.29 -0.31
N HIS A 125 -13.80 0.60 -0.90
CA HIS A 125 -14.54 1.61 -0.15
C HIS A 125 -15.60 0.99 0.77
N ALA A 126 -16.22 -0.13 0.38
CA ALA A 126 -17.12 -0.88 1.26
C ALA A 126 -16.41 -1.45 2.52
N HIS A 127 -15.07 -1.61 2.45
CA HIS A 127 -14.22 -2.07 3.56
C HIS A 127 -13.40 -0.95 4.21
N GLY A 128 -13.64 0.32 3.83
CA GLY A 128 -12.89 1.46 4.35
C GLY A 128 -11.42 1.55 3.87
N VAL A 129 -11.06 0.86 2.79
CA VAL A 129 -9.71 0.85 2.21
C VAL A 129 -9.59 1.87 1.09
N VAL A 130 -8.43 2.54 0.99
CA VAL A 130 -8.14 3.53 -0.06
C VAL A 130 -7.61 2.84 -1.32
N VAL A 131 -7.95 3.37 -2.50
CA VAL A 131 -7.49 2.87 -3.79
C VAL A 131 -6.63 3.91 -4.50
N GLU A 132 -5.51 3.43 -5.03
CA GLU A 132 -4.68 4.10 -6.03
C GLU A 132 -4.88 3.44 -7.40
N GLY A 133 -4.84 4.22 -8.47
CA GLY A 133 -4.90 3.72 -9.84
C GLY A 133 -4.00 4.54 -10.75
N GLU A 134 -3.53 3.91 -11.83
CA GLU A 134 -2.54 4.49 -12.73
C GLU A 134 -3.14 4.82 -14.11
N LEU A 135 -2.77 5.98 -14.65
CA LEU A 135 -3.04 6.37 -16.05
C LEU A 135 -1.75 6.91 -16.68
N GLY A 136 -1.32 6.28 -17.78
CA GLY A 136 -0.01 6.49 -18.39
C GLY A 136 0.79 5.20 -18.35
N ARG A 137 2.04 5.21 -18.81
CA ARG A 137 2.98 4.11 -18.58
C ARG A 137 4.30 4.69 -18.13
N LEU A 138 4.83 4.19 -17.03
CA LEU A 138 6.17 4.53 -16.59
C LEU A 138 7.19 3.90 -17.56
N ALA A 139 8.23 4.67 -17.90
CA ALA A 139 9.34 4.17 -18.70
C ALA A 139 10.38 3.55 -17.74
N GLY A 140 10.43 2.22 -17.70
CA GLY A 140 11.35 1.49 -16.83
C GLY A 140 11.28 -0.02 -17.04
N ILE A 141 12.22 -0.75 -16.44
CA ILE A 141 12.12 -2.20 -16.24
C ILE A 141 11.33 -2.37 -14.94
N GLU A 142 10.02 -2.19 -15.02
CA GLU A 142 9.11 -2.70 -14.00
C GLU A 142 8.69 -4.08 -14.52
N ASP A 143 9.13 -5.13 -13.82
CA ASP A 143 9.00 -6.53 -14.22
C ASP A 143 7.56 -6.94 -14.60
#